data_AF-A0A1W9SST3-F1
#
_entry.id   AF-A0A1W9SST3-F1
#
_cell.length_a   1.000
_cell.length_b   1.000
_cell.length_c   1.000
_cell.angle_alpha   90.00
_cell.angle_beta   90.00
_cell.angle_gamma   90.00
#
_symmetry.space_group_name_H-M   'P 1'
#
loop_
_entity.id
_entity.type
_entity.pdbx_description
1 polymer ?
#
loop_
_entity_poly.entity_id
_entity_poly.type
_entity_poly.pdbx_seq_one_letter_code
_entity_poly.pdbx_strand_id
1 'polypeptide(L)'
;MKHYILFFISNILIENFILVKFLGLCPFLGASSNIETAFGMSCATTFVILTSSVLLWCVNFFILLPLDLIYLRIIAYMLIVSVSVQFLEIVLRKTSPILYRLLGIFLPLITTNCTVLAIPLFSLYEHHTFLESIFYGLSASLGFALVMIIFSCIRERIVLSDIPLPFQGAPIILITVSLISITFMGFKGLYAKAIVENSEKINKCIPGGTDLISAISSVLSIEVPEKNLIITHKKQKNNTVLINESNCVGCSKCASFCPVDAIVGAPNFIHTVLQEFCTGCNICLLHCPTNCIEIKKETYEE
;
A
#
# COMPACT_ATOMS: atom_id res chain seq x y z
N MET A 1 -27.55 10.18 -10.09
CA MET A 1 -26.45 11.13 -10.39
C MET A 1 -25.67 11.57 -9.15
N LYS A 2 -26.31 12.04 -8.06
CA LYS A 2 -25.61 12.40 -6.80
C LYS A 2 -24.74 11.27 -6.23
N HIS A 3 -25.22 10.02 -6.27
CA HIS A 3 -24.45 8.84 -5.87
C HIS A 3 -23.12 8.68 -6.63
N TYR A 4 -23.10 8.88 -7.95
CA TYR A 4 -21.87 8.74 -8.75
C TYR A 4 -20.89 9.88 -8.47
N ILE A 5 -21.37 11.10 -8.20
CA ILE A 5 -20.51 12.24 -7.87
C ILE A 5 -19.85 12.03 -6.50
N LEU A 6 -20.61 11.58 -5.49
CA LEU A 6 -20.07 11.24 -4.17
C LEU A 6 -19.07 10.09 -4.24
N PHE A 7 -19.38 9.04 -5.00
CA PHE A 7 -18.45 7.94 -5.29
C PHE A 7 -17.15 8.44 -5.95
N PHE A 8 -17.25 9.36 -6.92
CA PHE A 8 -16.10 9.92 -7.62
C PHE A 8 -15.21 10.74 -6.68
N ILE A 9 -15.83 11.62 -5.88
CA ILE A 9 -15.13 12.46 -4.89
C ILE A 9 -14.49 11.59 -3.80
N SER A 10 -15.22 10.56 -3.34
CA SER A 10 -14.73 9.59 -2.36
C SER A 10 -13.49 8.86 -2.87
N ASN A 11 -13.53 8.30 -4.09
CA ASN A 11 -12.37 7.60 -4.65
C ASN A 11 -11.16 8.52 -4.90
N ILE A 12 -11.37 9.77 -5.29
CA ILE A 12 -10.28 10.73 -5.53
C ILE A 12 -9.57 11.13 -4.23
N LEU A 13 -10.34 11.46 -3.19
CA LEU A 13 -9.83 12.11 -1.97
C LEU A 13 -9.64 11.13 -0.80
N ILE A 14 -10.59 10.23 -0.58
CA ILE A 14 -10.65 9.39 0.63
C ILE A 14 -9.91 8.06 0.40
N GLU A 15 -10.09 7.44 -0.76
CA GLU A 15 -9.36 6.22 -1.15
C GLU A 15 -8.10 6.49 -1.95
N ASN A 16 -7.41 7.60 -1.67
CA ASN A 16 -6.24 7.98 -2.43
C ASN A 16 -5.12 6.92 -2.33
N PHE A 17 -4.77 6.31 -3.45
CA PHE A 17 -3.80 5.22 -3.51
C PHE A 17 -2.40 5.62 -3.02
N ILE A 18 -1.98 6.87 -3.25
CA ILE A 18 -0.66 7.36 -2.83
C ILE A 18 -0.64 7.65 -1.33
N LEU A 19 -1.56 8.49 -0.86
CA LEU A 19 -1.48 9.05 0.49
C LEU A 19 -2.02 8.11 1.58
N VAL A 20 -2.99 7.28 1.22
CA VAL A 20 -3.74 6.44 2.16
C VAL A 20 -3.32 4.98 2.05
N LYS A 21 -3.12 4.47 0.84
CA LYS A 21 -2.67 3.08 0.62
C LYS A 21 -1.14 2.95 0.45
N PHE A 22 -0.40 4.05 0.33
CA PHE A 22 1.06 4.08 0.14
C PHE A 22 1.57 3.38 -1.14
N LEU A 23 0.73 3.32 -2.18
CA LEU A 23 1.10 2.75 -3.49
C LEU A 23 1.54 3.86 -4.45
N GLY A 24 2.56 3.56 -5.26
CA GLY A 24 3.04 4.46 -6.32
C GLY A 24 3.99 5.54 -5.84
N LEU A 25 4.61 5.35 -4.68
CA LEU A 25 5.63 6.25 -4.14
C LEU A 25 6.86 6.39 -5.06
N CYS A 26 7.25 5.34 -5.78
CA CYS A 26 8.44 5.38 -6.65
C CYS A 26 8.36 6.47 -7.74
N PRO A 27 7.35 6.48 -8.64
CA PRO A 27 7.20 7.57 -9.60
C PRO A 27 6.83 8.90 -8.94
N PHE A 28 6.15 8.85 -7.79
CA PHE A 28 5.78 10.04 -7.06
C PHE A 28 7.00 10.82 -6.53
N LEU A 29 7.98 10.15 -5.94
CA LEU A 29 9.21 10.79 -5.44
C LEU A 29 10.15 11.16 -6.60
N GLY A 30 10.19 10.34 -7.65
CA GLY A 30 11.10 10.53 -8.79
C GLY A 30 10.70 11.66 -9.75
N ALA A 31 9.41 11.79 -10.09
CA ALA A 31 8.95 12.68 -11.17
C ALA A 31 8.28 13.98 -10.68
N SER A 32 8.26 14.24 -9.37
CA SER A 32 7.61 15.41 -8.75
C SER A 32 8.49 16.66 -8.65
N SER A 33 9.73 16.63 -9.15
CA SER A 33 10.65 17.76 -9.00
C SER A 33 10.19 19.01 -9.72
N ASN A 34 9.53 18.85 -10.86
CA ASN A 34 9.01 19.94 -11.69
C ASN A 34 7.56 19.65 -12.04
N ILE A 35 6.75 20.70 -12.18
CA ILE A 35 5.34 20.55 -12.51
C ILE A 35 5.12 19.92 -13.89
N GLU A 36 5.96 20.25 -14.87
CA GLU A 36 5.87 19.72 -16.23
C GLU A 36 6.10 18.19 -16.27
N THR A 37 7.08 17.70 -15.51
CA THR A 37 7.36 16.26 -15.41
C THR A 37 6.27 15.54 -14.63
N ALA A 38 5.76 16.16 -13.56
CA ALA A 38 4.67 15.60 -12.77
C ALA A 38 3.37 15.49 -13.57
N PHE A 39 3.06 16.50 -14.39
CA PHE A 39 1.89 16.50 -15.28
C PHE A 39 2.04 15.43 -16.37
N GLY A 40 3.20 15.37 -17.04
CA GLY A 40 3.49 14.35 -18.05
C GLY A 40 3.36 12.93 -17.50
N MET A 41 3.92 12.68 -16.32
CA MET A 41 3.82 11.40 -15.61
C MET A 41 2.37 11.03 -15.26
N SER A 42 1.59 12.00 -14.77
CA SER A 42 0.20 11.78 -14.39
C SER A 42 -0.68 11.44 -15.59
N CYS A 43 -0.49 12.13 -16.72
CA CYS A 43 -1.20 11.83 -17.96
C CYS A 43 -0.82 10.45 -18.52
N ALA A 44 0.48 10.12 -18.53
CA ALA A 44 0.99 8.83 -18.97
C ALA A 44 0.42 7.66 -18.13
N THR A 45 0.48 7.78 -16.80
CA THR A 45 -0.04 6.75 -15.88
C THR A 45 -1.55 6.60 -15.98
N THR A 46 -2.30 7.69 -16.12
CA THR A 46 -3.76 7.65 -16.34
C THR A 46 -4.10 6.86 -17.61
N PHE A 47 -3.40 7.12 -18.71
CA PHE A 47 -3.59 6.39 -19.96
C PHE A 47 -3.32 4.89 -19.80
N VAL A 48 -2.21 4.52 -19.16
CA VAL A 48 -1.84 3.11 -18.93
C VAL A 48 -2.84 2.42 -18.02
N ILE A 49 -3.29 3.06 -16.94
CA ILE A 49 -4.29 2.49 -16.01
C ILE A 49 -5.61 2.24 -16.74
N LEU A 50 -6.12 3.21 -17.50
CA LEU A 50 -7.39 3.06 -18.21
C LEU A 50 -7.35 1.93 -19.25
N THR A 51 -6.33 1.93 -20.10
CA THR A 51 -6.14 0.90 -21.12
C THR A 51 -5.96 -0.48 -20.49
N SER A 52 -5.14 -0.58 -19.46
CA SER A 52 -4.90 -1.83 -18.73
C SER A 52 -6.14 -2.32 -17.99
N SER A 53 -6.98 -1.43 -17.47
CA SER A 53 -8.23 -1.80 -16.78
C SER A 53 -9.23 -2.46 -17.72
N VAL A 54 -9.42 -1.86 -18.90
CA VAL A 54 -10.30 -2.40 -19.94
C VAL A 54 -9.80 -3.77 -20.39
N LEU A 55 -8.50 -3.89 -20.70
CA LEU A 55 -7.89 -5.14 -21.13
C LEU A 55 -7.97 -6.22 -20.06
N LEU A 56 -7.69 -5.88 -18.80
CA LEU A 56 -7.75 -6.82 -17.69
C LEU A 56 -9.17 -7.35 -17.46
N TRP A 57 -10.18 -6.47 -17.50
CA TRP A 57 -11.57 -6.91 -17.34
C TRP A 57 -11.96 -7.91 -18.44
N CYS A 58 -11.63 -7.60 -19.69
CA CYS A 58 -11.86 -8.50 -20.82
C CYS A 58 -11.13 -9.83 -20.65
N VAL A 59 -9.83 -9.82 -20.36
CA VAL A 59 -9.03 -11.03 -20.20
C VAL A 59 -9.52 -11.87 -19.02
N ASN A 60 -9.89 -11.24 -17.91
CA ASN A 60 -10.38 -11.96 -16.74
C ASN A 60 -11.72 -12.67 -17.02
N PHE A 61 -12.66 -12.01 -17.70
CA PHE A 61 -13.98 -12.59 -17.99
C PHE A 61 -13.99 -13.58 -19.17
N PHE A 62 -13.25 -13.29 -20.25
CA PHE A 62 -13.23 -14.12 -21.45
C PHE A 62 -12.21 -15.27 -21.41
N ILE A 63 -11.15 -15.17 -20.60
CA ILE A 63 -10.05 -16.15 -20.62
C ILE A 63 -9.89 -16.80 -19.25
N LEU A 64 -9.66 -16.03 -18.18
CA LEU A 64 -9.28 -16.63 -16.89
C LEU A 64 -10.43 -17.36 -16.19
N LEU A 65 -11.62 -16.76 -16.17
CA LEU A 65 -12.82 -17.37 -15.59
C LEU A 65 -13.25 -18.67 -16.28
N PRO A 66 -13.38 -18.74 -17.62
CA PRO A 66 -13.81 -19.98 -18.28
C PRO A 66 -12.77 -21.10 -18.22
N LEU A 67 -11.48 -20.78 -18.10
CA LEU A 67 -10.40 -21.77 -17.97
C LEU A 67 -10.04 -22.09 -16.50
N ASP A 68 -10.71 -21.46 -15.53
CA ASP A 68 -10.43 -21.57 -14.09
C ASP A 68 -8.97 -21.27 -13.68
N LEU A 69 -8.33 -20.33 -14.39
CA LEU A 69 -6.92 -19.95 -14.20
C LEU A 69 -6.77 -18.69 -13.33
N ILE A 70 -7.54 -18.60 -12.24
CA ILE A 70 -7.57 -17.41 -11.37
C ILE A 70 -6.19 -17.12 -10.77
N TYR A 71 -5.39 -18.16 -10.48
CA TYR A 71 -4.05 -18.02 -9.92
C TYR A 71 -3.07 -17.28 -10.85
N LEU A 72 -3.30 -17.27 -12.17
CA LEU A 72 -2.42 -16.62 -13.14
C LEU A 72 -2.71 -15.12 -13.31
N ARG A 73 -3.70 -14.59 -12.59
CA ARG A 73 -4.20 -13.20 -12.75
C ARG A 73 -3.10 -12.14 -12.66
N ILE A 74 -2.23 -12.22 -11.65
CA ILE A 74 -1.16 -11.23 -11.46
C ILE A 74 -0.15 -11.28 -12.62
N ILE A 75 0.23 -12.49 -13.06
CA ILE A 75 1.19 -12.68 -14.15
C ILE A 75 0.62 -12.17 -15.48
N ALA A 76 -0.62 -12.57 -15.80
CA ALA A 76 -1.32 -12.06 -16.98
C ALA A 76 -1.42 -10.53 -16.95
N TYR A 77 -1.61 -9.96 -15.76
CA TYR A 77 -1.78 -8.53 -15.64
C TYR A 77 -0.47 -7.74 -15.80
N MET A 78 0.64 -8.24 -15.26
CA MET A 78 1.98 -7.68 -15.52
C MET A 78 2.30 -7.64 -17.02
N LEU A 79 1.91 -8.67 -17.78
CA LEU A 79 2.07 -8.68 -19.24
C LEU A 79 1.22 -7.60 -19.92
N ILE A 80 -0.04 -7.45 -19.53
CA ILE A 80 -0.94 -6.41 -20.07
C ILE A 80 -0.37 -5.01 -19.82
N VAL A 81 0.13 -4.74 -18.61
CA VAL A 81 0.75 -3.45 -18.27
C VAL A 81 2.01 -3.22 -19.11
N SER A 82 2.88 -4.23 -19.25
CA SER A 82 4.10 -4.13 -20.06
C SER A 82 3.79 -3.76 -21.52
N VAL A 83 2.83 -4.45 -22.14
CA VAL A 83 2.39 -4.14 -23.52
C VAL A 83 1.79 -2.74 -23.62
N SER A 84 1.00 -2.32 -22.63
CA SER A 84 0.36 -0.99 -22.61
C SER A 84 1.38 0.14 -22.46
N VAL A 85 2.41 -0.05 -21.62
CA VAL A 85 3.51 0.93 -21.48
C VAL A 85 4.38 0.96 -22.73
N GLN A 86 4.65 -0.19 -23.35
CA GLN A 86 5.41 -0.24 -24.61
C GLN A 86 4.66 0.49 -25.73
N PHE A 87 3.34 0.33 -25.79
CA PHE A 87 2.49 1.08 -26.69
C PHE A 87 2.57 2.60 -26.43
N LEU A 88 2.49 3.01 -25.15
CA LEU A 88 2.63 4.41 -24.77
C LEU A 88 4.00 4.98 -25.19
N GLU A 89 5.09 4.24 -25.06
CA GLU A 89 6.42 4.67 -25.49
C GLU A 89 6.45 5.05 -26.98
N ILE A 90 5.88 4.18 -27.82
CA ILE A 90 5.82 4.39 -29.27
C ILE A 90 4.97 5.63 -29.60
N VAL A 91 3.83 5.79 -28.91
CA VAL A 91 2.94 6.96 -29.09
C VAL A 91 3.67 8.25 -28.71
N LEU A 92 4.31 8.30 -27.53
CA LEU A 92 5.03 9.48 -27.04
C LEU A 92 6.18 9.88 -27.96
N ARG A 93 6.94 8.91 -28.47
CA ARG A 93 8.03 9.16 -29.42
C ARG A 93 7.54 9.85 -30.69
N LYS A 94 6.31 9.54 -31.13
CA LYS A 94 5.74 10.08 -32.38
C LYS A 94 4.97 11.39 -32.19
N THR A 95 4.28 11.57 -31.07
CA THR A 95 3.45 12.78 -30.83
C THR A 95 4.24 13.93 -30.24
N SER A 96 5.15 13.67 -29.30
CA SER A 96 5.85 14.74 -28.57
C SER A 96 7.28 14.33 -28.19
N PRO A 97 8.28 14.63 -29.03
CA PRO A 97 9.68 14.26 -28.76
C PRO A 97 10.27 14.95 -27.51
N ILE A 98 9.78 16.14 -27.16
CA ILE A 98 10.14 16.85 -25.92
C ILE A 98 9.70 16.06 -24.69
N LEU A 99 8.44 15.61 -24.64
CA LEU A 99 7.94 14.84 -23.50
C LEU A 99 8.65 13.50 -23.41
N TYR A 100 8.94 12.85 -24.54
CA TYR A 100 9.73 11.61 -24.55
C TYR A 100 11.15 11.81 -23.98
N ARG A 101 11.82 12.94 -24.27
CA ARG A 101 13.16 13.24 -23.72
C ARG A 101 13.13 13.45 -22.20
N LEU A 102 12.04 14.02 -21.66
CA LEU A 102 11.87 14.26 -20.22
C LEU A 102 11.39 13.00 -19.48
N LEU A 103 10.45 12.26 -20.07
CA LEU A 103 9.75 11.15 -19.43
C LEU A 103 10.36 9.78 -19.73
N GLY A 104 11.19 9.65 -20.78
CA GLY A 104 11.75 8.38 -21.26
C GLY A 104 12.50 7.58 -20.20
N ILE A 105 13.16 8.27 -19.26
CA ILE A 105 13.86 7.64 -18.13
C ILE A 105 12.88 7.03 -17.12
N PHE A 106 11.67 7.58 -17.02
CA PHE A 106 10.65 7.15 -16.06
C PHE A 106 9.67 6.12 -16.61
N LEU A 107 9.68 5.80 -17.91
CA LEU A 107 8.80 4.79 -18.50
C LEU A 107 8.95 3.40 -17.85
N PRO A 108 10.16 2.89 -17.55
CA PRO A 108 10.35 1.65 -16.79
C PRO A 108 9.81 1.74 -15.35
N LEU A 109 9.67 2.95 -14.81
CA LEU A 109 9.10 3.18 -13.48
C LEU A 109 7.56 3.06 -13.49
N ILE A 110 6.92 3.18 -14.66
CA ILE A 110 5.48 2.99 -14.83
C ILE A 110 5.13 1.50 -14.81
N THR A 111 5.93 0.64 -15.46
CA THR A 111 5.67 -0.82 -15.48
C THR A 111 5.80 -1.45 -14.10
N THR A 112 6.71 -0.92 -13.27
CA THR A 112 6.96 -1.37 -11.90
C THR A 112 6.14 -0.60 -10.86
N ASN A 113 5.22 0.27 -11.30
CA ASN A 113 4.41 1.07 -10.39
C ASN A 113 3.33 0.22 -9.72
N CYS A 114 3.39 0.11 -8.38
CA CYS A 114 2.40 -0.60 -7.58
C CYS A 114 0.97 -0.09 -7.80
N THR A 115 0.78 1.21 -8.05
CA THR A 115 -0.54 1.80 -8.30
C THR A 115 -1.12 1.34 -9.63
N VAL A 116 -0.29 1.24 -10.67
CA VAL A 116 -0.73 0.78 -12.00
C VAL A 116 -1.21 -0.67 -11.94
N LEU A 117 -0.54 -1.50 -11.14
CA LEU A 117 -0.95 -2.89 -10.89
C LEU A 117 -2.17 -2.98 -9.94
N ALA A 118 -2.25 -2.14 -8.92
CA ALA A 118 -3.25 -2.32 -7.87
C ALA A 118 -4.64 -1.86 -8.28
N ILE A 119 -4.78 -0.71 -8.96
CA ILE A 119 -6.10 -0.13 -9.26
C ILE A 119 -6.99 -1.14 -10.00
N PRO A 120 -6.55 -1.77 -11.10
CA PRO A 120 -7.47 -2.59 -11.87
C PRO A 120 -7.64 -3.99 -11.27
N LEU A 121 -6.64 -4.44 -10.51
CA LEU A 121 -6.75 -5.67 -9.72
C LEU A 121 -7.76 -5.51 -8.58
N PHE A 122 -7.75 -4.40 -7.85
CA PHE A 122 -8.77 -4.09 -6.83
C PHE A 122 -10.15 -3.95 -7.46
N SER A 123 -10.26 -3.33 -8.64
CA SER A 123 -11.52 -3.25 -9.36
C SER A 123 -12.13 -4.63 -9.63
N LEU A 124 -11.31 -5.66 -9.91
CA LEU A 124 -11.77 -7.03 -10.05
C LEU A 124 -12.17 -7.67 -8.73
N TYR A 125 -11.40 -7.46 -7.66
CA TYR A 125 -11.70 -8.03 -6.33
C TYR A 125 -12.97 -7.46 -5.70
N GLU A 126 -13.31 -6.21 -6.02
CA GLU A 126 -14.56 -5.57 -5.63
C GLU A 126 -15.74 -5.95 -6.54
N HIS A 127 -15.51 -6.80 -7.55
CA HIS A 127 -16.50 -7.28 -8.52
C HIS A 127 -17.22 -6.16 -9.28
N HIS A 128 -16.50 -5.10 -9.61
CA HIS A 128 -17.07 -4.03 -10.43
C HIS A 128 -17.46 -4.52 -11.82
N THR A 129 -18.58 -3.98 -12.32
CA THR A 129 -18.99 -4.18 -13.72
C THR A 129 -17.99 -3.54 -14.68
N PHE A 130 -18.06 -3.84 -15.98
CA PHE A 130 -17.17 -3.25 -16.98
C PHE A 130 -17.13 -1.71 -16.89
N LEU A 131 -18.31 -1.10 -16.82
CA LEU A 131 -18.46 0.35 -16.85
C LEU A 131 -18.00 0.99 -15.52
N GLU A 132 -18.27 0.33 -14.40
CA GLU A 132 -17.73 0.71 -13.09
C GLU A 132 -16.20 0.60 -13.04
N SER A 133 -15.61 -0.42 -13.66
CA SER A 133 -14.15 -0.60 -13.67
C SER A 133 -13.42 0.55 -14.38
N ILE A 134 -14.02 1.07 -15.47
CA ILE A 134 -13.50 2.23 -16.20
C ILE A 134 -13.61 3.48 -15.33
N PHE A 135 -14.76 3.72 -14.71
CA PHE A 135 -14.93 4.88 -13.83
C PHE A 135 -14.05 4.81 -12.58
N TYR A 136 -13.86 3.62 -12.01
CA TYR A 136 -12.94 3.38 -10.92
C TYR A 136 -11.51 3.72 -11.33
N GLY A 137 -11.04 3.18 -12.45
CA GLY A 137 -9.71 3.49 -13.00
C GLY A 137 -9.50 4.98 -13.29
N LEU A 138 -10.52 5.65 -13.85
CA LEU A 138 -10.49 7.09 -14.13
C LEU A 138 -10.41 7.92 -12.84
N SER A 139 -11.28 7.64 -11.87
CA SER A 139 -11.32 8.36 -10.59
C SER A 139 -10.02 8.19 -9.80
N ALA A 140 -9.48 6.97 -9.72
CA ALA A 140 -8.23 6.69 -9.03
C ALA A 140 -7.04 7.39 -9.72
N SER A 141 -7.00 7.41 -11.05
CA SER A 141 -5.96 8.09 -11.81
C SER A 141 -6.00 9.62 -11.64
N LEU A 142 -7.21 10.20 -11.56
CA LEU A 142 -7.37 11.62 -11.24
C LEU A 142 -6.92 11.94 -9.81
N GLY A 143 -7.16 11.05 -8.85
CA GLY A 143 -6.61 11.16 -7.49
C GLY A 143 -5.08 11.11 -7.45
N PHE A 144 -4.47 10.24 -8.26
CA PHE A 144 -3.01 10.20 -8.43
C PHE A 144 -2.49 11.52 -9.02
N ALA A 145 -3.10 12.01 -10.10
CA ALA A 145 -2.72 13.26 -10.76
C ALA A 145 -2.82 14.47 -9.85
N LEU A 146 -3.93 14.60 -9.10
CA LEU A 146 -4.17 15.68 -8.16
C LEU A 146 -3.06 15.76 -7.11
N VAL A 147 -2.78 14.64 -6.45
CA VAL A 147 -1.77 14.59 -5.39
C VAL A 147 -0.36 14.82 -5.95
N MET A 148 -0.04 14.28 -7.13
CA MET A 148 1.22 14.52 -7.82
C MET A 148 1.46 16.01 -8.10
N ILE A 149 0.46 16.69 -8.63
CA ILE A 149 0.56 18.12 -8.99
C ILE A 149 0.70 18.97 -7.72
N ILE A 150 -0.14 18.74 -6.69
CA ILE A 150 -0.04 19.44 -5.41
C ILE A 150 1.35 19.26 -4.81
N PHE A 151 1.85 18.03 -4.80
CA PHE A 151 3.16 17.74 -4.24
C PHE A 151 4.29 18.40 -5.02
N SER A 152 4.20 18.43 -6.35
CA SER A 152 5.20 19.08 -7.19
C SER A 152 5.26 20.59 -6.93
N CYS A 153 4.11 21.26 -6.79
CA CYS A 153 4.04 22.67 -6.38
C CYS A 153 4.70 22.94 -5.03
N ILE A 154 4.47 22.05 -4.05
CA ILE A 154 5.06 22.17 -2.71
C ILE A 154 6.57 21.94 -2.80
N ARG A 155 7.01 20.95 -3.56
CA ARG A 155 8.42 20.61 -3.75
C ARG A 155 9.21 21.74 -4.41
N GLU A 156 8.67 22.40 -5.44
CA GLU A 156 9.29 23.57 -6.06
C GLU A 156 9.52 24.71 -5.05
N ARG A 157 8.57 24.94 -4.13
CA ARG A 157 8.71 25.95 -3.06
C ARG A 157 9.74 25.56 -2.00
N ILE A 158 9.83 24.28 -1.64
CA ILE A 158 10.79 23.77 -0.65
C ILE A 158 12.23 23.97 -1.13
N VAL A 159 12.49 23.80 -2.43
CA VAL A 159 13.84 24.00 -3.01
C VAL A 159 14.32 25.44 -2.83
N LEU A 160 13.40 26.41 -2.80
CA LEU A 160 13.71 27.83 -2.59
C LEU A 160 13.76 28.23 -1.10
N SER A 161 13.49 27.31 -0.18
CA SER A 161 13.41 27.57 1.25
C SER A 161 14.68 27.13 1.97
N ASP A 162 14.99 27.77 3.10
CA ASP A 162 16.15 27.42 3.92
C ASP A 162 15.90 26.10 4.67
N ILE A 163 16.46 24.99 4.16
CA ILE A 163 16.38 23.66 4.79
C ILE A 163 17.74 23.31 5.43
N PRO A 164 17.79 22.89 6.71
CA PRO A 164 19.03 22.43 7.35
C PRO A 164 19.65 21.25 6.58
N LEU A 165 20.99 21.23 6.45
CA LEU A 165 21.72 20.26 5.63
C LEU A 165 21.29 18.79 5.81
N PRO A 166 21.05 18.27 7.03
CA PRO A 166 20.66 16.87 7.21
C PRO A 166 19.31 16.49 6.58
N PHE A 167 18.43 17.47 6.35
CA PHE A 167 17.07 17.24 5.85
C PHE A 167 16.93 17.47 4.35
N GLN A 168 17.99 17.89 3.65
CA GLN A 168 17.95 18.17 2.22
C GLN A 168 17.68 16.90 1.39
N GLY A 169 16.84 17.02 0.37
CA GLY A 169 16.51 15.92 -0.54
C GLY A 169 15.38 15.02 -0.04
N ALA A 170 15.60 13.71 0.00
CA ALA A 170 14.56 12.72 0.31
C ALA A 170 13.91 12.89 1.71
N PRO A 171 14.63 13.26 2.79
CA PRO A 171 14.02 13.39 4.12
C PRO A 171 12.90 14.43 4.18
N ILE A 172 13.13 15.67 3.68
CA ILE A 172 12.10 16.71 3.66
C ILE A 172 10.92 16.34 2.75
N ILE A 173 11.18 15.62 1.66
CA ILE A 173 10.16 15.10 0.75
C ILE A 173 9.26 14.09 1.48
N LEU A 174 9.81 13.16 2.26
CA LEU A 174 9.02 12.21 3.03
C LEU A 174 8.24 12.88 4.18
N ILE A 175 8.84 13.84 4.87
CA ILE A 175 8.15 14.64 5.90
C ILE A 175 6.95 15.37 5.30
N THR A 176 7.12 16.00 4.13
CA THR A 176 6.04 16.74 3.48
C THR A 176 4.94 15.83 2.96
N VAL A 177 5.28 14.64 2.43
CA VAL A 177 4.28 13.59 2.13
C VAL A 177 3.48 13.22 3.37
N SER A 178 4.14 13.00 4.51
CA SER A 178 3.45 12.64 5.75
C SER A 178 2.46 13.72 6.22
N LEU A 179 2.83 15.00 6.12
CA LEU A 179 1.96 16.13 6.47
C LEU A 179 0.76 16.26 5.52
N ILE A 180 0.98 16.01 4.23
CA ILE A 180 -0.11 15.98 3.23
C ILE A 180 -1.06 14.81 3.52
N SER A 181 -0.55 13.62 3.84
CA SER A 181 -1.39 12.47 4.22
C SER A 181 -2.25 12.78 5.44
N ILE A 182 -1.69 13.43 6.48
CA ILE A 182 -2.46 13.85 7.67
C ILE A 182 -3.57 14.83 7.29
N THR A 183 -3.28 15.78 6.40
CA THR A 183 -4.28 16.74 5.92
C THR A 183 -5.42 16.04 5.17
N PHE A 184 -5.09 15.07 4.31
CA PHE A 184 -6.08 14.31 3.54
C PHE A 184 -6.94 13.40 4.42
N MET A 185 -6.42 12.91 5.55
CA MET A 185 -7.23 12.18 6.54
C MET A 185 -8.38 13.04 7.11
N GLY A 186 -8.28 14.37 7.08
CA GLY A 186 -9.36 15.27 7.49
C GLY A 186 -10.62 15.15 6.62
N PHE A 187 -10.49 14.75 5.34
CA PHE A 187 -11.63 14.58 4.44
C PHE A 187 -12.48 13.33 4.74
N LYS A 188 -12.10 12.49 5.71
CA LYS A 188 -12.91 11.35 6.17
C LYS A 188 -14.32 11.74 6.65
N GLY A 189 -14.54 12.98 7.06
CA GLY A 189 -15.87 13.49 7.39
C GLY A 189 -16.86 13.45 6.21
N LEU A 190 -16.38 13.64 4.96
CA LEU A 190 -17.24 13.49 3.77
C LEU A 190 -17.69 12.04 3.58
N TYR A 191 -16.84 11.09 3.93
CA TYR A 191 -17.15 9.66 3.84
C TYR A 191 -18.23 9.26 4.86
N ALA A 192 -18.17 9.78 6.09
CA ALA A 192 -19.23 9.56 7.07
C ALA A 192 -20.59 10.03 6.56
N LYS A 193 -20.64 11.17 5.85
CA LYS A 193 -21.87 11.64 5.18
C LYS A 193 -22.30 10.72 4.03
N ALA A 194 -21.35 10.23 3.23
CA ALA A 194 -21.61 9.31 2.13
C ALA A 194 -22.21 7.96 2.59
N ILE A 195 -21.79 7.47 3.77
CA ILE A 195 -22.38 6.29 4.42
C ILE A 195 -23.85 6.54 4.78
N VAL A 196 -24.15 7.68 5.43
CA VAL A 196 -25.53 8.02 5.84
C VAL A 196 -26.45 8.15 4.63
N GLU A 197 -25.95 8.64 3.50
CA GLU A 197 -26.69 8.74 2.24
C GLU A 197 -26.75 7.40 1.46
N ASN A 198 -26.31 6.27 2.04
CA ASN A 198 -26.24 4.93 1.42
C ASN A 198 -25.45 4.86 0.12
N SER A 199 -24.54 5.82 -0.10
CA SER A 199 -23.77 5.92 -1.34
C SER A 199 -22.45 5.14 -1.34
N GLU A 200 -21.99 4.75 -0.16
CA GLU A 200 -20.72 4.05 0.02
C GLU A 200 -20.83 3.00 1.14
N LYS A 201 -20.09 1.90 0.98
CA LYS A 201 -20.00 0.83 1.99
C LYS A 201 -19.12 1.28 3.16
N ILE A 202 -19.37 0.79 4.38
CA ILE A 202 -18.71 1.20 5.65
C ILE A 202 -17.22 0.76 5.75
N ASN A 203 -16.78 -0.18 4.91
CA ASN A 203 -15.46 -0.82 5.01
C ASN A 203 -14.28 -0.05 4.40
N LYS A 204 -14.49 1.17 3.93
CA LYS A 204 -13.46 1.95 3.20
C LYS A 204 -12.65 2.88 4.11
N CYS A 205 -13.06 3.06 5.36
CA CYS A 205 -12.31 3.82 6.37
C CYS A 205 -11.28 2.93 7.08
N ILE A 206 -10.01 3.04 6.67
CA ILE A 206 -8.88 2.23 7.17
C ILE A 206 -8.48 2.44 8.65
N PRO A 207 -8.59 3.60 9.32
CA PRO A 207 -8.04 3.81 10.67
C PRO A 207 -8.80 3.09 11.78
N GLY A 208 -10.02 2.59 11.50
CA GLY A 208 -10.89 1.99 12.51
C GLY A 208 -10.84 0.46 12.59
N GLY A 209 -10.21 -0.18 11.61
CA GLY A 209 -10.19 -1.63 11.51
C GLY A 209 -11.59 -2.26 11.52
N THR A 210 -11.65 -3.54 11.85
CA THR A 210 -12.91 -4.30 11.94
C THR A 210 -13.77 -3.87 13.14
N ASP A 211 -13.15 -3.39 14.21
CA ASP A 211 -13.83 -3.03 15.46
C ASP A 211 -14.68 -1.77 15.31
N LEU A 212 -14.19 -0.78 14.55
CA LEU A 212 -15.01 0.39 14.22
C LEU A 212 -16.15 0.02 13.27
N ILE A 213 -15.92 -0.89 12.31
CA ILE A 213 -16.96 -1.33 11.36
C ILE A 213 -18.11 -2.02 12.11
N SER A 214 -17.80 -2.88 13.09
CA SER A 214 -18.81 -3.55 13.91
C SER A 214 -19.58 -2.56 14.81
N ALA A 215 -18.89 -1.60 15.42
CA ALA A 215 -19.52 -0.55 16.21
C ALA A 215 -20.41 0.38 15.37
N ILE A 216 -20.01 0.70 14.14
CA ILE A 216 -20.84 1.51 13.22
C ILE A 216 -22.04 0.71 12.72
N SER A 217 -21.88 -0.59 12.43
CA SER A 217 -22.95 -1.47 11.99
C SER A 217 -24.05 -1.62 13.05
N SER A 218 -23.69 -1.76 14.33
CA SER A 218 -24.66 -1.86 15.43
C SER A 218 -25.46 -0.56 15.63
N VAL A 219 -24.84 0.60 15.38
CA VAL A 219 -25.50 1.92 15.48
C VAL A 219 -26.37 2.21 14.26
N LEU A 220 -25.91 1.88 13.04
CA LEU A 220 -26.61 2.19 11.79
C LEU A 220 -27.62 1.12 11.36
N SER A 221 -27.66 -0.05 12.02
CA SER A 221 -28.49 -1.21 11.63
C SER A 221 -28.22 -1.67 10.18
N ILE A 222 -26.96 -1.58 9.73
CA ILE A 222 -26.52 -1.98 8.39
C ILE A 222 -25.75 -3.30 8.50
N GLU A 223 -26.06 -4.27 7.64
CA GLU A 223 -25.35 -5.56 7.59
C GLU A 223 -23.91 -5.37 7.09
N VAL A 224 -22.94 -5.90 7.83
CA VAL A 224 -21.51 -5.82 7.47
C VAL A 224 -21.23 -6.77 6.29
N PRO A 225 -20.59 -6.31 5.21
CA PRO A 225 -20.16 -7.22 4.16
C PRO A 225 -19.14 -8.23 4.69
N GLU A 226 -19.46 -9.52 4.55
CA GLU A 226 -18.76 -10.69 5.12
C GLU A 226 -17.27 -10.85 4.75
N LYS A 227 -16.70 -10.03 3.85
CA LYS A 227 -15.31 -10.18 3.40
C LYS A 227 -14.23 -9.86 4.45
N ASN A 228 -14.62 -9.49 5.67
CA ASN A 228 -13.71 -9.34 6.82
C ASN A 228 -13.79 -10.53 7.80
N LEU A 229 -14.18 -11.71 7.33
CA LEU A 229 -14.22 -12.92 8.14
C LEU A 229 -12.80 -13.42 8.48
N ILE A 230 -12.47 -13.26 9.77
CA ILE A 230 -11.52 -14.04 10.55
C ILE A 230 -10.04 -13.61 10.40
N ILE A 231 -9.73 -12.39 10.82
CA ILE A 231 -8.59 -12.22 11.73
C ILE A 231 -9.18 -11.89 13.09
N THR A 232 -9.88 -12.86 13.69
CA THR A 232 -9.77 -12.96 15.14
C THR A 232 -8.28 -13.12 15.38
N HIS A 233 -7.62 -12.12 15.95
CA HIS A 233 -6.42 -12.35 16.73
C HIS A 233 -6.84 -13.26 17.88
N LYS A 234 -7.03 -14.54 17.58
CA LYS A 234 -7.11 -15.61 18.55
C LYS A 234 -5.73 -15.56 19.16
N LYS A 235 -5.61 -14.85 20.28
CA LYS A 235 -4.38 -14.60 21.04
C LYS A 235 -3.61 -15.93 21.06
N GLN A 236 -2.67 -16.04 20.14
CA GLN A 236 -2.05 -17.30 19.80
C GLN A 236 -1.20 -17.61 21.02
N LYS A 237 -1.50 -18.71 21.73
CA LYS A 237 -0.79 -19.11 22.97
C LYS A 237 0.69 -18.75 22.83
N ASN A 238 1.14 -17.73 23.58
CA ASN A 238 2.47 -17.18 23.42
C ASN A 238 3.47 -18.24 23.89
N ASN A 239 4.07 -18.94 22.93
CA ASN A 239 5.22 -19.80 23.17
C ASN A 239 6.44 -18.88 23.21
N THR A 240 6.76 -18.33 24.38
CA THR A 240 7.98 -17.54 24.51
C THR A 240 9.20 -18.46 24.61
N VAL A 241 10.38 -17.88 24.48
CA VAL A 241 11.64 -18.62 24.57
C VAL A 241 12.40 -18.23 25.84
N LEU A 242 13.17 -19.17 26.38
CA LEU A 242 14.07 -18.99 27.51
C LEU A 242 15.47 -19.44 27.08
N ILE A 243 16.49 -18.67 27.43
CA ILE A 243 17.89 -19.06 27.21
C ILE A 243 18.39 -19.72 28.49
N ASN A 244 18.91 -20.94 28.35
CA ASN A 244 19.57 -21.64 29.43
C ASN A 244 20.97 -21.06 29.64
N GLU A 245 21.13 -20.35 30.76
CA GLU A 245 22.32 -19.58 31.11
C GLU A 245 23.58 -20.46 31.21
N SER A 246 23.45 -21.73 31.61
CA SER A 246 24.61 -22.64 31.74
C SER A 246 25.23 -23.02 30.39
N ASN A 247 24.45 -22.98 29.32
CA ASN A 247 24.84 -23.47 27.99
C ASN A 247 25.02 -22.34 26.96
N CYS A 248 24.82 -21.09 27.38
CA CYS A 248 24.96 -19.93 26.55
C CYS A 248 26.42 -19.46 26.51
N VAL A 249 27.05 -19.57 25.33
CA VAL A 249 28.45 -19.16 25.12
C VAL A 249 28.61 -17.68 24.74
N GLY A 250 27.52 -16.91 24.73
CA GLY A 250 27.56 -15.48 24.41
C GLY A 250 27.91 -15.15 22.95
N CYS A 251 27.55 -16.01 22.00
CA CYS A 251 27.86 -15.81 20.57
C CYS A 251 27.06 -14.68 19.89
N SER A 252 26.04 -14.12 20.54
CA SER A 252 25.16 -13.03 20.09
C SER A 252 24.35 -13.25 18.81
N LYS A 253 24.40 -14.44 18.20
CA LYS A 253 23.60 -14.75 16.99
C LYS A 253 22.09 -14.70 17.24
N CYS A 254 21.63 -15.17 18.39
CA CYS A 254 20.21 -15.13 18.73
C CYS A 254 19.66 -13.70 18.78
N ALA A 255 20.43 -12.76 19.33
CA ALA A 255 20.05 -11.35 19.40
C ALA A 255 19.95 -10.70 18.01
N SER A 256 20.91 -10.95 17.12
CA SER A 256 20.91 -10.36 15.78
C SER A 256 19.75 -10.78 14.87
N PHE A 257 19.16 -11.95 15.14
CA PHE A 257 18.03 -12.49 14.37
C PHE A 257 16.68 -12.32 15.07
N CYS A 258 16.63 -11.62 16.22
CA CYS A 258 15.38 -11.32 16.90
C CYS A 258 14.67 -10.16 16.19
N PRO A 259 13.46 -10.33 15.62
CA PRO A 259 12.78 -9.27 14.88
C PRO A 259 12.23 -8.13 15.77
N VAL A 260 12.20 -8.36 17.08
CA VAL A 260 11.62 -7.47 18.10
C VAL A 260 12.62 -7.11 19.20
N ASP A 261 13.90 -7.48 19.02
CA ASP A 261 14.98 -7.20 19.97
C ASP A 261 14.72 -7.62 21.42
N ALA A 262 13.95 -8.70 21.62
CA ALA A 262 13.61 -9.21 22.95
C ALA A 262 14.79 -9.89 23.68
N ILE A 263 15.93 -10.12 23.01
CA ILE A 263 17.10 -10.80 23.58
C ILE A 263 18.18 -9.78 23.91
N VAL A 264 18.54 -9.70 25.19
CA VAL A 264 19.51 -8.73 25.72
C VAL A 264 20.79 -9.46 26.13
N GLY A 265 21.94 -8.91 25.75
CA GLY A 265 23.26 -9.40 26.16
C GLY A 265 24.36 -8.95 25.20
N ALA A 266 25.57 -8.75 25.73
CA ALA A 266 26.74 -8.38 24.95
C ALA A 266 27.49 -9.62 24.41
N PRO A 267 28.32 -9.48 23.36
CA PRO A 267 29.21 -10.56 22.92
C PRO A 267 30.08 -11.07 24.08
N ASN A 268 30.24 -12.39 24.18
CA ASN A 268 30.93 -13.10 25.27
C ASN A 268 30.25 -13.03 26.65
N PHE A 269 29.02 -12.51 26.73
CA PHE A 269 28.18 -12.54 27.94
C PHE A 269 26.92 -13.37 27.70
N ILE A 270 26.34 -13.88 28.78
CA ILE A 270 25.10 -14.66 28.73
C ILE A 270 23.94 -13.77 28.29
N HIS A 271 23.17 -14.26 27.32
CA HIS A 271 21.97 -13.60 26.81
C HIS A 271 20.73 -14.01 27.61
N THR A 272 19.83 -13.06 27.84
CA THR A 272 18.53 -13.28 28.52
C THR A 272 17.39 -12.75 27.64
N VAL A 273 16.22 -13.40 27.71
CA VAL A 273 15.04 -13.03 26.94
C VAL A 273 14.08 -12.23 27.82
N LEU A 274 13.74 -11.01 27.40
CA LEU A 274 12.67 -10.22 28.00
C LEU A 274 11.32 -10.78 27.54
N GLN A 275 10.63 -11.48 28.45
CA GLN A 275 9.42 -12.23 28.14
C GLN A 275 8.28 -11.35 27.60
N GLU A 276 8.18 -10.11 28.08
CA GLU A 276 7.15 -9.14 27.69
C GLU A 276 7.22 -8.72 26.21
N PHE A 277 8.43 -8.74 25.63
CA PHE A 277 8.67 -8.34 24.24
C PHE A 277 8.78 -9.54 23.29
N CYS A 278 8.83 -10.77 23.82
CA CYS A 278 8.99 -11.97 23.02
C CYS A 278 7.70 -12.32 22.28
N THR A 279 7.73 -12.32 20.94
CA THR A 279 6.58 -12.68 20.10
C THR A 279 6.44 -14.18 19.83
N GLY A 280 7.39 -15.01 20.29
CA GLY A 280 7.35 -16.46 20.08
C GLY A 280 7.58 -16.94 18.64
N CYS A 281 8.28 -16.14 17.82
CA CYS A 281 8.55 -16.46 16.41
C CYS A 281 9.53 -17.62 16.20
N ASN A 282 10.27 -18.04 17.24
CA ASN A 282 11.24 -19.15 17.24
C ASN A 282 12.42 -19.05 16.26
N ILE A 283 12.61 -17.91 15.59
CA ILE A 283 13.73 -17.70 14.64
C ILE A 283 15.09 -17.90 15.32
N CYS A 284 15.22 -17.46 16.57
CA CYS A 284 16.47 -17.57 17.34
C CYS A 284 16.95 -19.01 17.56
N LEU A 285 16.05 -20.02 17.57
CA LEU A 285 16.42 -21.43 17.73
C LEU A 285 17.27 -21.92 16.54
N LEU A 286 16.97 -21.45 15.33
CA LEU A 286 17.69 -21.83 14.11
C LEU A 286 19.13 -21.30 14.06
N HIS A 287 19.42 -20.27 14.85
CA HIS A 287 20.70 -19.56 14.82
C HIS A 287 21.54 -19.75 16.08
N CYS A 288 21.05 -20.53 17.05
CA CYS A 288 21.81 -20.86 18.25
C CYS A 288 22.78 -22.02 17.97
N PRO A 289 24.11 -21.81 18.05
CA PRO A 289 25.09 -22.86 17.78
C PRO A 289 25.14 -23.95 18.86
N THR A 290 24.76 -23.62 20.10
CA THR A 290 24.77 -24.53 21.25
C THR A 290 23.39 -25.07 21.61
N ASN A 291 22.35 -24.71 20.86
CA ASN A 291 20.95 -25.06 21.14
C ASN A 291 20.54 -24.78 22.61
N CYS A 292 21.00 -23.68 23.19
CA CYS A 292 20.69 -23.31 24.58
C CYS A 292 19.32 -22.64 24.76
N ILE A 293 18.44 -22.64 23.75
CA ILE A 293 17.15 -21.93 23.77
C ILE A 293 16.00 -22.93 23.88
N GLU A 294 15.19 -22.80 24.93
CA GLU A 294 14.04 -23.65 25.22
C GLU A 294 12.73 -22.89 25.04
N ILE A 295 11.67 -23.59 24.62
CA ILE A 295 10.35 -22.99 24.44
C ILE A 295 9.57 -23.10 25.75
N LYS A 296 9.23 -21.95 26.35
CA LYS A 296 8.34 -21.85 27.49
C LYS A 296 6.89 -21.74 26.98
N LYS A 297 6.07 -22.74 27.30
CA LYS A 297 4.63 -22.69 27.03
C LYS A 297 3.94 -22.03 28.23
N GLU A 298 3.33 -20.87 28.04
CA GLU A 298 2.43 -20.32 29.07
C GLU A 298 1.10 -21.08 29.05
N THR A 299 0.88 -21.91 30.07
CA THR A 299 -0.43 -22.45 30.40
C THR A 299 -1.16 -21.43 31.28
N TYR A 300 -2.17 -20.76 30.72
CA TYR A 300 -3.18 -20.13 31.56
C TYR A 300 -4.20 -21.22 31.89
N GLU A 301 -4.36 -21.52 33.19
CA GLU A 301 -5.54 -22.24 33.69
C GLU A 301 -6.78 -21.39 33.36
N GLU A 302 -7.84 -22.09 32.93
CA GLU A 302 -9.05 -21.56 32.29
C GLU A 302 -9.83 -20.53 33.12
#